data_AF-A0A969BIB2-F1
#
_entry.id   AF-A0A969BIB2-F1
#
_cell.length_a   1.000
_cell.length_b   1.000
_cell.length_c   1.000
_cell.angle_alpha   90.00
_cell.angle_beta   90.00
_cell.angle_gamma   90.00
#
_symmetry.space_group_name_H-M   'P 1'
#
loop_
_entity.id
_entity.type
_entity.pdbx_description
1 polymer ?
#
loop_
_entity_poly.entity_id
_entity_poly.type
_entity_poly.pdbx_seq_one_letter_code
_entity_poly.pdbx_strand_id
1 'polypeptide(L)' 'MARNREFNTEKVLNKAIQLFWQNGYNGVSTQELISDFEISKSSMYGAFGDKMELYIAALENIALPFLATLSEGWKLAKM' A
#
# COMPACT_ATOMS: atom_id res chain seq x y z
N MET A 1 -2.53 -23.37 4.13
CA MET A 1 -2.87 -23.07 2.73
C MET A 1 -3.58 -21.74 2.71
N ALA A 2 -2.97 -20.70 2.12
CA ALA A 2 -3.54 -19.35 2.11
C ALA A 2 -4.91 -19.39 1.43
N ARG A 3 -5.96 -19.13 2.22
CA ARG A 3 -7.35 -19.07 1.74
C ARG A 3 -7.37 -18.01 0.64
N ASN A 4 -7.73 -18.44 -0.57
CA ASN A 4 -7.80 -17.62 -1.78
C ASN A 4 -8.41 -16.26 -1.42
N ARG A 5 -7.60 -15.18 -1.45
CA ARG A 5 -8.14 -13.84 -1.22
C ARG A 5 -9.09 -13.57 -2.39
N GLU A 6 -10.38 -13.42 -2.12
CA GLU A 6 -11.40 -13.09 -3.13
C GLU A 6 -11.12 -11.75 -3.84
N PHE A 7 -10.10 -11.01 -3.41
CA PHE A 7 -9.70 -9.73 -3.95
C PHE A 7 -8.20 -9.67 -4.23
N ASN A 8 -7.82 -8.84 -5.21
CA ASN A 8 -6.43 -8.61 -5.56
C ASN A 8 -5.81 -7.59 -4.59
N THR A 9 -4.94 -8.06 -3.69
CA THR A 9 -4.24 -7.23 -2.70
C THR A 9 -3.38 -6.14 -3.34
N GLU A 10 -2.73 -6.42 -4.46
CA GLU A 10 -1.88 -5.45 -5.16
C GLU A 10 -2.72 -4.31 -5.75
N LYS A 11 -3.90 -4.62 -6.32
CA LYS A 11 -4.84 -3.59 -6.78
C LYS A 11 -5.31 -2.70 -5.63
N VAL A 12 -5.62 -3.29 -4.48
CA VAL A 12 -6.03 -2.54 -3.29
C VAL A 12 -4.91 -1.62 -2.80
N LEU A 13 -3.68 -2.14 -2.73
CA LEU A 13 -2.51 -1.37 -2.31
C LEU A 13 -2.25 -0.19 -3.26
N ASN A 14 -2.33 -0.41 -4.58
CA ASN A 14 -2.15 0.65 -5.58
C ASN A 14 -3.21 1.74 -5.46
N LYS A 15 -4.48 1.40 -5.22
CA LYS A 15 -5.52 2.40 -4.95
C LYS A 15 -5.28 3.14 -3.63
N ALA A 16 -4.90 2.43 -2.57
CA ALA A 16 -4.56 3.04 -1.28
C ALA A 16 -3.43 4.07 -1.42
N ILE A 17 -2.38 3.74 -2.16
CA ILE A 17 -1.29 4.66 -2.50
C ILE A 17 -1.83 5.94 -3.14
N GLN A 18 -2.72 5.84 -4.13
CA GLN A 18 -3.29 7.01 -4.80
C GLN A 18 -4.13 7.88 -3.85
N LEU A 19 -5.00 7.26 -3.05
CA LEU A 19 -5.84 7.99 -2.08
C LEU A 19 -5.01 8.70 -1.02
N PHE A 20 -4.00 8.02 -0.48
CA PHE A 20 -3.11 8.60 0.52
C PHE A 20 -2.20 9.68 -0.06
N TRP A 21 -1.76 9.56 -1.31
CA TRP A 21 -1.01 10.62 -1.97
C TRP A 21 -1.87 11.89 -2.09
N GLN A 22 -3.11 11.76 -2.55
CA GLN A 22 -3.98 12.90 -2.83
C GLN A 22 -4.46 13.62 -1.56
N ASN A 23 -4.81 12.85 -0.52
CA ASN A 23 -5.53 13.37 0.64
C ASN A 23 -4.73 13.29 1.95
N GLY A 24 -3.54 12.68 1.93
CA GLY A 24 -2.75 12.38 3.12
C GLY A 24 -3.39 11.31 4.00
N TYR A 25 -2.68 10.90 5.06
CA TYR A 25 -3.19 9.90 6.00
C TYR A 25 -4.52 10.32 6.64
N ASN A 26 -4.60 11.55 7.18
CA ASN A 26 -5.79 12.02 7.90
C ASN A 26 -6.99 12.31 7.00
N GLY A 27 -6.78 12.60 5.71
CA GLY A 27 -7.85 12.91 4.76
C GLY A 27 -8.54 11.70 4.14
N VAL A 28 -8.11 10.48 4.47
CA VAL A 28 -8.73 9.24 3.98
C VAL A 28 -9.33 8.46 5.15
N SER A 29 -10.63 8.18 5.12
CA SER A 29 -11.27 7.34 6.14
C SER A 29 -11.16 5.85 5.80
N THR A 30 -11.23 4.98 6.82
CA THR A 30 -11.30 3.53 6.59
C THR A 30 -12.56 3.12 5.82
N GLN A 31 -13.66 3.87 5.97
CA GLN A 31 -14.88 3.65 5.19
C GLN A 31 -14.67 3.94 3.70
N GLU A 32 -14.01 5.05 3.35
CA GLU A 32 -13.68 5.39 1.96
C GLU A 32 -12.76 4.33 1.35
N LEU A 33 -11.74 3.87 2.09
CA LEU A 33 -10.87 2.78 1.65
C LEU A 33 -11.70 1.53 1.32
N ILE A 34 -12.54 1.07 2.24
CA ILE A 34 -13.37 -0.12 2.04
C ILE A 34 -14.31 0.04 0.83
N SER A 35 -14.95 1.20 0.72
CA SER A 35 -15.89 1.51 -0.37
C SER A 35 -15.19 1.58 -1.73
N ASP A 36 -14.03 2.23 -1.81
CA ASP A 36 -13.29 2.41 -3.06
C ASP A 36 -12.61 1.11 -3.53
N PHE A 37 -12.30 0.21 -2.59
CA PHE A 37 -11.66 -1.07 -2.87
C PHE A 37 -12.65 -2.19 -3.18
N GLU A 38 -13.95 -1.96 -2.97
CA GLU A 38 -15.00 -2.98 -3.11
C GLU A 38 -14.72 -4.26 -2.30
N ILE A 39 -14.08 -4.11 -1.14
CA ILE A 39 -13.75 -5.22 -0.23
C ILE A 39 -14.54 -5.13 1.06
N SER A 40 -14.69 -6.26 1.76
CA SER A 40 -15.26 -6.23 3.11
C SER A 40 -14.27 -5.63 4.12
N LYS A 41 -14.80 -5.04 5.21
CA LYS A 41 -14.01 -4.57 6.35
C LYS A 41 -13.10 -5.68 6.90
N SER A 42 -13.62 -6.90 7.04
CA SER A 42 -12.86 -8.08 7.50
C SER A 42 -11.70 -8.43 6.56
N SER A 43 -11.94 -8.35 5.24
CA SER A 43 -10.93 -8.61 4.21
C SER A 43 -9.79 -7.57 4.25
N MET A 44 -10.13 -6.30 4.45
CA MET A 44 -9.16 -5.21 4.60
C MET A 44 -8.26 -5.45 5.81
N TYR A 45 -8.86 -5.65 7.00
CA TYR A 45 -8.10 -5.91 8.22
C TYR A 45 -7.32 -7.23 8.16
N GLY A 46 -7.86 -8.26 7.54
CA GLY A 46 -7.19 -9.55 7.40
C GLY A 46 -5.97 -9.53 6.46
N ALA A 47 -5.92 -8.59 5.51
CA ALA A 47 -4.81 -8.51 4.56
C ALA A 47 -3.78 -7.43 4.90
N PHE A 48 -4.20 -6.31 5.48
CA PHE A 48 -3.35 -5.15 5.71
C PHE A 48 -3.30 -4.72 7.17
N GLY A 49 -4.08 -5.36 8.06
CA GLY A 49 -4.25 -4.87 9.41
C GLY A 49 -5.01 -3.55 9.42
N ASP A 50 -4.60 -2.59 10.22
CA ASP A 50 -5.31 -1.32 10.33
C ASP A 50 -4.96 -0.29 9.24
N LYS A 51 -5.53 0.92 9.36
CA LYS A 51 -5.28 2.01 8.41
C LYS A 51 -3.82 2.49 8.45
N MET A 52 -3.18 2.50 9.63
CA MET A 52 -1.77 2.87 9.76
C MET A 52 -0.89 1.82 9.09
N GLU A 53 -1.17 0.53 9.31
CA GLU A 53 -0.45 -0.57 8.68
C GLU A 53 -0.59 -0.54 7.15
N LEU A 54 -1.81 -0.28 6.63
CA LEU A 54 -2.02 -0.05 5.20
C LEU A 54 -1.25 1.17 4.67
N TYR A 55 -1.19 2.26 5.44
CA TYR A 55 -0.46 3.47 5.06
C TYR A 55 1.06 3.22 5.02
N ILE A 56 1.60 2.51 6.00
CA ILE A 56 3.01 2.09 6.02
C ILE A 56 3.30 1.20 4.82
N ALA A 57 2.46 0.19 4.56
CA ALA A 57 2.62 -0.70 3.41
C ALA A 57 2.60 0.07 2.08
N ALA A 58 1.75 1.09 1.96
CA ALA A 58 1.70 1.97 0.79
C ALA A 58 3.02 2.75 0.61
N LEU A 59 3.56 3.32 1.70
CA LEU A 59 4.83 4.04 1.67
C LEU A 59 6.01 3.12 1.34
N GLU A 60 6.07 1.94 1.94
CA GLU A 60 7.12 0.94 1.68
C GLU A 60 7.11 0.49 0.23
N ASN A 61 5.92 0.26 -0.34
CA ASN A 61 5.78 -0.17 -1.73
C ASN A 61 6.33 0.86 -2.72
N ILE A 62 6.21 2.16 -2.41
CA ILE A 62 6.78 3.24 -3.23
C ILE A 62 8.28 3.42 -2.96
N ALA A 63 8.67 3.43 -1.69
CA ALA A 63 10.02 3.81 -1.27
C ALA A 63 11.06 2.71 -1.54
N LEU A 64 10.72 1.44 -1.33
CA LEU A 64 11.70 0.35 -1.43
C LEU A 64 12.27 0.16 -2.85
N PRO A 65 11.45 0.13 -3.93
CA PRO A 65 12.00 0.04 -5.29
C PRO A 65 12.88 1.23 -5.61
N PHE A 66 12.46 2.43 -5.19
CA PHE A 66 13.21 3.66 -5.41
C PHE A 66 14.56 3.64 -4.69
N LEU A 67 14.59 3.25 -3.42
CA LEU A 67 15.82 3.15 -2.64
C LEU A 67 16.78 2.08 -3.20
N ALA A 68 16.25 0.95 -3.68
CA ALA A 68 17.05 -0.07 -4.35
C ALA A 68 17.73 0.50 -5.59
N THR A 69 16.99 1.16 -6.47
CA THR A 69 17.51 1.80 -7.69
C THR A 69 18.57 2.87 -7.37
N LEU A 70 18.31 3.72 -6.37
CA LEU A 70 19.29 4.72 -5.94
C LEU A 70 20.57 4.09 -5.39
N SER A 71 20.46 3.02 -4.60
CA SER A 71 21.62 2.34 -4.02
C SER A 71 22.52 1.71 -5.09
N GLU A 72 21.93 1.18 -6.17
CA GLU A 72 22.66 0.64 -7.31
C GLU A 72 23.35 1.74 -8.11
N GLY A 73 22.63 2.84 -8.40
CA GLY A 73 23.21 4.00 -9.08
C GLY A 73 24.38 4.62 -8.30
N TRP A 74 24.27 4.67 -6.98
CA TRP A 74 25.33 5.21 -6.13
C TRP A 74 26.57 4.30 -6.04
N LYS A 75 26.40 2.99 -6.16
CA LYS A 75 27.51 2.02 -6.25
C LYS A 75 28.27 2.17 -7.57
N LEU A 76 27.55 2.34 -8.69
CA LEU A 76 28.16 2.52 -10.02
C LEU A 76 28.89 3.85 -10.16
N ALA A 77 28.40 4.92 -9.52
CA ALA A 77 29.03 6.25 -9.57
C ALA A 77 30.31 6.37 -8.73
N LYS A 78 30.65 5.38 -7.89
CA LYS A 78 31.85 5.36 -7.03
C LYS A 78 32.92 4.35 -7.48
N MET A 79 32.72 3.70 -8.63
CA MET A 79 33.64 2.76 -9.25
C MET A 79 34.42 3.44 -10.37
#